data_AF-A0A9P6ETB9-F1
#
_entry.id   AF-A0A9P6ETB9-F1
#
_cell.length_a   1.000
_cell.length_b   1.000
_cell.length_c   1.000
_cell.angle_alpha   90.00
_cell.angle_beta   90.00
_cell.angle_gamma   90.00
#
_symmetry.space_group_name_H-M   'P 1'
#
loop_
_entity.id
_entity.type
_entity.pdbx_description
1 polymer ?
#
loop_
_entity_poly.entity_id
_entity_poly.type
_entity_poly.pdbx_seq_one_letter_code
_entity_poly.pdbx_strand_id
1 'polypeptide(L)'
;NYATELCMTHGQEGHIVGWQSKIGLRKQQILDTLFVELKDPPHTVQVDGLPDNVVPVYPTTNTVQIMLPSGTKYYIQRKQVEVLVNFAMTDFASQGKTRPDNSTDLHNLSSHQAYYTALSRSATAAGTLILQGFDPRKITSGCSGSLRQEFRELELLDAVTELRYQEKLPKEVVGETRNELLQSFREWKGEHYVPKVVHKAIRWPKRDPLVESEVV
;
A
#
# COMPACT_ATOMS: atom_id res chain seq x y z
N ASN A 1 -11.02 1.97 -2.32
CA ASN A 1 -10.95 3.17 -3.18
C ASN A 1 -12.36 3.65 -3.47
N TYR A 2 -12.86 4.60 -2.68
CA TYR A 2 -14.00 5.42 -3.10
C TYR A 2 -13.41 6.55 -3.95
N ALA A 3 -13.54 6.44 -5.26
CA ALA A 3 -13.32 7.56 -6.17
C ALA A 3 -14.66 8.30 -6.25
N THR A 4 -14.65 9.60 -5.99
CA THR A 4 -15.82 10.44 -6.26
C THR A 4 -15.70 11.03 -7.67
N GLU A 5 -16.84 11.46 -8.23
CA GLU A 5 -16.96 11.92 -9.62
C GLU A 5 -16.13 13.19 -9.96
N LEU A 6 -15.49 13.82 -8.96
CA LEU A 6 -14.72 15.06 -9.08
C LEU A 6 -13.20 14.84 -8.99
N CYS A 7 -12.69 13.69 -9.42
CA CYS A 7 -11.27 13.31 -9.30
C CYS A 7 -10.73 13.29 -7.86
N MET A 8 -11.60 13.36 -6.84
CA MET A 8 -11.17 13.17 -5.46
C MET A 8 -11.00 11.68 -5.22
N THR A 9 -9.74 11.28 -5.06
CA THR A 9 -9.36 9.91 -4.71
C THR A 9 -9.06 9.81 -3.23
N HIS A 10 -9.12 8.58 -2.71
CA HIS A 10 -8.74 8.32 -1.33
C HIS A 10 -7.26 8.67 -1.13
N GLY A 11 -6.97 9.64 -0.25
CA GLY A 11 -5.62 10.13 0.01
C GLY A 11 -5.25 11.45 -0.64
N GLN A 12 -6.16 12.05 -1.43
CA GLN A 12 -6.02 13.41 -1.96
C GLN A 12 -5.81 14.41 -0.80
N GLU A 13 -4.78 15.23 -0.91
CA GLU A 13 -4.46 16.25 0.08
C GLU A 13 -5.12 17.58 -0.27
N GLY A 14 -5.36 18.41 0.74
CA GLY A 14 -5.96 19.72 0.56
C GLY A 14 -5.94 20.56 1.83
N HIS A 15 -6.33 21.81 1.68
CA HIS A 15 -6.39 22.80 2.75
C HIS A 15 -7.85 23.13 3.06
N ILE A 16 -8.18 23.23 4.34
CA ILE A 16 -9.53 23.64 4.76
C ILE A 16 -9.65 25.15 4.52
N VAL A 17 -10.60 25.56 3.68
CA VAL A 17 -10.88 26.97 3.38
C VAL A 17 -12.15 27.49 4.05
N GLY A 18 -13.00 26.58 4.55
CA GLY A 18 -14.20 26.95 5.30
C GLY A 18 -15.00 25.73 5.74
N TRP A 19 -16.02 25.96 6.57
CA TRP A 19 -16.96 24.91 6.96
C TRP A 19 -18.31 25.49 7.34
N GLN A 20 -19.32 24.63 7.30
CA GLN A 20 -20.65 24.86 7.85
C GLN A 20 -20.92 23.87 8.97
N SER A 21 -21.64 24.35 9.98
CA SER A 21 -22.07 23.52 11.11
C SER A 21 -23.58 23.58 11.28
N LYS A 22 -24.14 22.52 11.86
CA LYS A 22 -25.54 22.47 12.27
C LYS A 22 -25.68 21.94 13.69
N ILE A 23 -26.88 22.07 14.26
CA ILE A 23 -27.21 21.49 15.56
C ILE A 23 -27.67 20.05 15.37
N GLY A 24 -27.01 19.12 16.05
CA GLY A 24 -27.33 17.69 16.06
C GLY A 24 -28.45 17.32 17.05
N LEU A 25 -28.81 16.04 17.04
CA LEU A 25 -29.93 15.48 17.83
C LEU A 25 -29.77 15.64 19.35
N ARG A 26 -28.53 15.78 19.85
CA ARG A 26 -28.22 15.99 21.28
C ARG A 26 -27.89 17.46 21.57
N LYS A 27 -28.35 18.39 20.73
CA LYS A 27 -28.05 19.83 20.79
C LYS A 27 -26.56 20.18 20.69
N GLN A 28 -25.75 19.26 20.16
CA GLN A 28 -24.33 19.47 19.94
C GLN A 28 -24.08 20.08 18.56
N GLN A 29 -23.11 20.97 18.44
CA GLN A 29 -22.68 21.48 17.15
C GLN A 29 -21.94 20.37 16.40
N ILE A 30 -22.37 20.09 15.16
CA ILE A 30 -21.77 19.06 14.30
C ILE A 30 -21.35 19.69 12.97
N LEU A 31 -20.26 19.17 12.41
CA LEU A 31 -19.79 19.54 11.08
C LEU A 31 -20.79 19.02 10.02
N ASP A 32 -21.25 19.92 9.15
CA ASP A 32 -22.24 19.60 8.12
C ASP A 32 -21.64 19.59 6.72
N THR A 33 -20.80 20.56 6.40
CA THR A 33 -20.08 20.63 5.13
C THR A 33 -18.70 21.18 5.40
N LEU A 34 -17.67 20.55 4.83
CA LEU A 34 -16.29 21.04 4.87
C LEU A 34 -15.88 21.47 3.47
N PHE A 35 -15.35 22.68 3.31
CA PHE A 35 -14.81 23.15 2.04
C PHE A 35 -13.30 22.94 2.02
N VAL A 36 -12.84 22.17 1.06
CA VAL A 36 -11.42 21.78 0.94
C VAL A 36 -10.91 22.24 -0.41
N GLU A 37 -9.84 23.04 -0.40
CA GLU A 37 -9.05 23.37 -1.58
C GLU A 37 -8.07 22.22 -1.87
N LEU A 38 -8.19 21.61 -3.05
CA LEU A 38 -7.35 20.48 -3.45
C LEU A 38 -5.91 20.94 -3.72
N LYS A 39 -4.95 20.20 -3.15
CA LYS A 39 -3.52 20.40 -3.42
C LYS A 39 -3.10 19.64 -4.68
N ASP A 40 -2.55 20.36 -5.66
CA ASP A 40 -2.00 19.82 -6.91
C ASP A 40 -2.92 18.79 -7.62
N PRO A 41 -4.20 19.11 -7.88
CA PRO A 41 -5.09 18.18 -8.57
C PRO A 41 -4.62 17.94 -10.01
N PRO A 42 -4.88 16.75 -10.59
CA PRO A 42 -4.44 16.41 -11.95
C PRO A 42 -5.04 17.32 -13.03
N HIS A 43 -6.25 17.84 -12.76
CA HIS A 43 -6.94 18.82 -13.58
C HIS A 43 -7.67 19.81 -12.66
N THR A 44 -7.90 21.03 -13.14
CA THR A 44 -8.69 22.02 -12.40
C THR A 44 -10.12 21.50 -12.18
N VAL A 45 -10.55 21.47 -10.92
CA VAL A 45 -11.92 21.10 -10.54
C VAL A 45 -12.67 22.37 -10.19
N GLN A 46 -13.80 22.63 -10.85
CA GLN A 46 -14.64 23.79 -10.53
C GLN A 46 -16.06 23.33 -10.23
N VAL A 47 -16.55 23.70 -9.05
CA VAL A 47 -17.93 23.47 -8.64
C VAL A 47 -18.66 24.81 -8.72
N ASP A 48 -19.86 24.81 -9.32
CA ASP A 48 -20.64 26.04 -9.49
C ASP A 48 -20.84 26.77 -8.15
N GLY A 49 -20.48 28.05 -8.14
CA GLY A 49 -20.56 28.90 -6.95
C GLY A 49 -19.40 28.78 -5.96
N LEU A 50 -18.38 27.95 -6.26
CA LEU A 50 -17.14 27.85 -5.47
C LEU A 50 -15.93 28.28 -6.30
N PRO A 51 -14.84 28.74 -5.65
CA PRO A 51 -13.57 28.99 -6.32
C PRO A 51 -12.99 27.72 -6.94
N ASP A 52 -12.05 27.90 -7.88
CA ASP A 52 -11.31 26.80 -8.48
C ASP A 52 -10.65 25.92 -7.42
N ASN A 53 -10.73 24.61 -7.63
CA ASN A 53 -10.23 23.54 -6.79
C ASN A 53 -10.83 23.45 -5.38
N VAL A 54 -11.88 24.23 -5.07
CA VAL A 54 -12.60 24.13 -3.81
C VAL A 54 -13.79 23.19 -3.96
N VAL A 55 -13.78 22.11 -3.18
CA VAL A 55 -14.83 21.09 -3.19
C VAL A 55 -15.54 20.99 -1.84
N PRO A 56 -16.87 20.83 -1.81
CA PRO A 56 -17.60 20.55 -0.59
C PRO A 56 -17.54 19.06 -0.26
N VAL A 57 -17.18 18.74 0.98
CA VAL A 57 -17.13 17.38 1.52
C VAL A 57 -18.25 17.21 2.54
N TYR A 58 -19.13 16.26 2.26
CA TYR A 58 -20.32 15.98 3.07
C TYR A 58 -20.12 14.77 3.99
N PRO A 59 -20.83 14.70 5.13
CA PRO A 59 -20.82 13.55 6.01
C PRO A 59 -21.45 12.32 5.36
N THR A 60 -20.70 11.24 5.28
CA THR A 60 -21.21 9.90 4.93
C THR A 60 -21.69 9.20 6.20
N THR A 61 -22.55 8.19 6.04
CA THR A 61 -22.99 7.33 7.16
C THR A 61 -22.50 5.91 6.92
N ASN A 62 -21.63 5.44 7.82
CA ASN A 62 -21.10 4.08 7.81
C ASN A 62 -21.75 3.28 8.93
N THR A 63 -22.24 2.08 8.61
CA THR A 63 -22.87 1.17 9.58
C THR A 63 -21.99 -0.06 9.76
N VAL A 64 -21.61 -0.34 11.00
CA VAL A 64 -20.84 -1.54 11.37
C VAL A 64 -21.77 -2.47 12.14
N GLN A 65 -21.88 -3.73 11.68
CA GLN A 65 -22.59 -4.77 12.41
C GLN A 65 -21.62 -5.47 13.35
N ILE A 66 -22.01 -5.60 14.62
CA ILE A 66 -21.30 -6.36 15.64
C ILE A 66 -22.15 -7.59 15.98
N MET A 67 -21.54 -8.77 15.92
CA MET A 67 -22.16 -10.00 16.41
C MET A 67 -21.51 -10.38 17.74
N LEU A 68 -22.30 -10.51 18.79
CA LEU A 68 -21.83 -11.02 20.08
C LEU A 68 -21.65 -12.54 20.02
N PRO A 69 -20.86 -13.14 20.94
CA PRO A 69 -20.73 -14.60 21.05
C PRO A 69 -22.06 -15.34 21.24
N SER A 70 -23.09 -14.66 21.76
CA SER A 70 -24.46 -15.16 21.88
C SER A 70 -25.22 -15.26 20.54
N GLY A 71 -24.64 -14.77 19.44
CA GLY A 71 -25.30 -14.64 18.13
C GLY A 71 -26.15 -13.37 17.98
N THR A 72 -26.30 -12.57 19.04
CA THR A 72 -27.02 -11.29 19.00
C THR A 72 -26.29 -10.28 18.12
N LYS A 73 -27.03 -9.59 17.24
CA LYS A 73 -26.48 -8.58 16.32
C LYS A 73 -26.81 -7.16 16.80
N TYR A 74 -25.81 -6.30 16.84
CA TYR A 74 -25.93 -4.87 17.08
C TYR A 74 -25.41 -4.09 15.88
N TYR A 75 -25.95 -2.90 15.65
CA TYR A 75 -25.50 -2.01 14.59
C TYR A 75 -25.01 -0.71 15.20
N ILE A 76 -23.77 -0.34 14.88
CA ILE A 76 -23.20 0.96 15.23
C ILE A 76 -23.15 1.80 13.97
N GLN A 77 -23.79 2.97 14.02
CA GLN A 77 -23.77 3.93 12.93
C GLN A 77 -22.86 5.11 13.26
N ARG A 78 -21.98 5.46 12.34
CA ARG A 78 -21.14 6.66 12.40
C ARG A 78 -21.48 7.54 11.20
N LYS A 79 -21.87 8.79 11.48
CA LYS A 79 -22.03 9.84 10.46
C LYS A 79 -20.95 10.90 10.64
N GLN A 80 -20.04 11.04 9.67
CA GLN A 80 -18.91 11.96 9.76
C GLN A 80 -18.41 12.38 8.38
N VAL A 81 -17.85 13.60 8.28
CA VAL A 81 -17.06 14.01 7.10
C VAL A 81 -15.78 13.16 7.06
N GLU A 82 -15.53 12.47 5.95
CA GLU A 82 -14.42 11.53 5.79
C GLU A 82 -13.10 12.24 5.48
N VAL A 83 -12.59 12.98 6.48
CA VAL A 83 -11.27 13.62 6.41
C VAL A 83 -10.42 13.25 7.62
N LEU A 84 -9.11 13.24 7.41
CA LEU A 84 -8.12 13.10 8.47
C LEU A 84 -7.16 14.28 8.39
N VAL A 85 -6.72 14.74 9.55
CA VAL A 85 -5.72 15.80 9.65
C VAL A 85 -4.38 15.26 9.14
N ASN A 86 -3.76 15.99 8.20
CA ASN A 86 -2.56 15.55 7.49
C ASN A 86 -1.25 16.17 8.04
N PHE A 87 -1.12 16.31 9.36
CA PHE A 87 0.13 16.77 9.99
C PHE A 87 1.16 15.64 10.15
N ALA A 88 0.66 14.44 10.39
CA ALA A 88 1.45 13.22 10.48
C ALA A 88 0.67 12.08 9.84
N MET A 89 1.39 11.14 9.24
CA MET A 89 0.82 9.99 8.56
C MET A 89 1.56 8.74 8.98
N THR A 90 0.82 7.64 9.10
CA THR A 90 1.43 6.32 9.28
C THR A 90 2.18 5.94 8.01
N ASP A 91 3.13 5.01 8.15
CA ASP A 91 3.81 4.38 7.03
C ASP A 91 2.83 3.85 5.98
N PHE A 92 1.76 3.16 6.42
CA PHE A 92 0.68 2.69 5.54
C PHE A 92 -0.03 3.82 4.78
N ALA A 93 -0.44 4.89 5.47
CA ALA A 93 -1.15 6.00 4.86
C ALA A 93 -0.26 6.85 3.94
N SER A 94 1.06 6.82 4.16
CA SER A 94 2.03 7.50 3.32
C SER A 94 2.33 6.77 2.01
N GLN A 95 1.90 5.50 1.87
CA GLN A 95 2.30 4.67 0.74
C GLN A 95 1.93 5.29 -0.62
N GLY A 96 2.89 5.34 -1.53
CA GLY A 96 2.71 5.90 -2.88
C GLY A 96 2.83 7.42 -2.97
N LYS A 97 3.12 8.12 -1.87
CA LYS A 97 3.35 9.57 -1.87
C LYS A 97 4.83 9.90 -1.95
N THR A 98 5.20 10.81 -2.83
CA THR A 98 6.55 11.41 -2.85
C THR A 98 6.50 12.73 -2.08
N ARG A 99 7.45 12.91 -1.15
CA ARG A 99 7.55 14.08 -0.28
C ARG A 99 8.93 14.72 -0.47
N PRO A 100 9.00 16.00 -0.90
CA PRO A 100 10.26 16.74 -0.98
C PRO A 100 10.94 16.82 0.40
N ASP A 101 10.16 17.19 1.42
CA ASP A 101 10.57 17.22 2.81
C ASP A 101 9.85 16.12 3.59
N ASN A 102 10.62 15.13 4.06
CA ASN A 102 10.13 13.95 4.74
C ASN A 102 10.76 13.81 6.13
N SER A 103 10.08 14.39 7.12
CA SER A 103 10.36 14.13 8.53
C SER A 103 9.74 12.80 8.93
N THR A 104 10.59 11.81 9.22
CA THR A 104 10.16 10.45 9.54
C THR A 104 10.62 10.02 10.94
N ASP A 105 9.74 9.34 11.65
CA ASP A 105 10.04 8.67 12.92
C ASP A 105 10.02 7.15 12.70
N LEU A 106 11.21 6.54 12.80
CA LEU A 106 11.41 5.11 12.59
C LEU A 106 11.39 4.31 13.89
N HIS A 107 11.34 4.98 15.06
CA HIS A 107 11.57 4.35 16.37
C HIS A 107 10.57 3.22 16.64
N ASN A 108 9.29 3.51 16.41
CA ASN A 108 8.18 2.59 16.69
C ASN A 108 7.77 1.71 15.51
N LEU A 109 8.43 1.82 14.37
CA LEU A 109 8.12 0.98 13.20
C LEU A 109 8.59 -0.45 13.46
N SER A 110 7.74 -1.44 13.20
CA SER A 110 7.99 -2.83 13.63
C SER A 110 8.74 -3.68 12.60
N SER A 111 8.69 -3.32 11.32
CA SER A 111 9.14 -4.18 10.21
C SER A 111 10.07 -3.48 9.23
N HIS A 112 10.82 -4.28 8.46
CA HIS A 112 11.62 -3.79 7.33
C HIS A 112 10.77 -3.02 6.31
N GLN A 113 9.56 -3.51 6.02
CA GLN A 113 8.65 -2.89 5.07
C GLN A 113 8.17 -1.51 5.55
N ALA A 114 7.93 -1.36 6.84
CA ALA A 114 7.57 -0.07 7.44
C ALA A 114 8.70 0.95 7.25
N TYR A 115 9.94 0.54 7.55
CA TYR A 115 11.14 1.36 7.35
C TYR A 115 11.31 1.76 5.88
N TYR A 116 11.24 0.77 4.98
CA TYR A 116 11.31 1.02 3.53
C TYR A 116 10.21 1.98 3.08
N THR A 117 8.97 1.75 3.49
CA THR A 117 7.83 2.57 3.10
C THR A 117 8.00 4.01 3.56
N ALA A 118 8.40 4.23 4.81
CA ALA A 118 8.59 5.56 5.36
C ALA A 118 9.76 6.32 4.69
N LEU A 119 10.89 5.65 4.47
CA LEU A 119 12.08 6.26 3.87
C LEU A 119 11.92 6.49 2.35
N SER A 120 11.26 5.57 1.63
CA SER A 120 11.02 5.68 0.19
C SER A 120 9.95 6.71 -0.20
N ARG A 121 9.44 7.50 0.75
CA ARG A 121 8.65 8.70 0.46
C ARG A 121 9.54 9.91 0.22
N SER A 122 10.78 9.92 0.71
CA SER A 122 11.67 11.05 0.48
C SER A 122 12.06 11.15 -0.98
N ALA A 123 11.94 12.34 -1.56
CA ALA A 123 12.42 12.61 -2.91
C ALA A 123 13.96 12.65 -2.97
N THR A 124 14.61 13.10 -1.89
CA THR A 124 16.07 13.20 -1.79
C THR A 124 16.57 12.85 -0.39
N ALA A 125 17.86 12.51 -0.28
CA ALA A 125 18.49 12.30 1.02
C ALA A 125 18.54 13.59 1.86
N ALA A 126 18.80 14.74 1.23
CA ALA A 126 18.84 16.05 1.91
C ALA A 126 17.48 16.47 2.49
N GLY A 127 16.39 16.10 1.81
CA GLY A 127 15.02 16.31 2.29
C GLY A 127 14.54 15.27 3.32
N THR A 128 15.38 14.30 3.71
CA THR A 128 15.01 13.28 4.71
C THR A 128 15.52 13.68 6.09
N LEU A 129 14.61 13.86 7.04
CA LEU A 129 14.96 14.06 8.44
C LEU A 129 14.50 12.86 9.26
N ILE A 130 15.42 12.19 9.95
CA ILE A 130 15.11 11.11 10.88
C ILE A 130 15.07 11.70 12.28
N LEU A 131 13.89 11.71 12.91
CA LEU A 131 13.67 12.42 14.18
C LEU A 131 14.31 11.72 15.39
N GLN A 132 14.38 10.39 15.38
CA GLN A 132 14.81 9.56 16.51
C GLN A 132 15.73 8.42 16.09
N GLY A 133 16.39 7.80 17.08
CA GLY A 133 17.16 6.58 16.86
C GLY A 133 16.27 5.43 16.37
N PHE A 134 16.84 4.57 15.53
CA PHE A 134 16.16 3.42 14.92
C PHE A 134 16.99 2.15 15.07
N ASP A 135 16.38 0.97 14.90
CA ASP A 135 17.09 -0.31 14.96
C ASP A 135 17.66 -0.67 13.58
N PRO A 136 19.00 -0.59 13.36
CA PRO A 136 19.59 -0.88 12.06
C PRO A 136 19.32 -2.32 11.60
N ARG A 137 19.09 -3.24 12.55
CA ARG A 137 18.80 -4.64 12.22
C ARG A 137 17.52 -4.77 11.41
N LYS A 138 16.52 -3.90 11.59
CA LYS A 138 15.29 -3.91 10.79
C LYS A 138 15.55 -3.62 9.30
N ILE A 139 16.66 -2.95 8.98
CA ILE A 139 17.09 -2.69 7.60
C ILE A 139 18.01 -3.83 7.12
N THR A 140 18.90 -4.33 7.97
CA THR A 140 19.97 -5.27 7.58
C THR A 140 19.62 -6.75 7.72
N SER A 141 18.53 -7.13 8.40
CA SER A 141 18.16 -8.53 8.67
C SER A 141 17.54 -9.28 7.48
N GLY A 142 17.41 -8.62 6.33
CA GLY A 142 16.73 -9.18 5.15
C GLY A 142 15.21 -9.06 5.20
N CYS A 143 14.57 -9.45 4.10
CA CYS A 143 13.11 -9.42 3.96
C CYS A 143 12.44 -10.61 4.66
N SER A 144 11.12 -10.51 4.87
CA SER A 144 10.33 -11.60 5.45
C SER A 144 10.40 -12.87 4.57
N GLY A 145 10.17 -14.03 5.18
CA GLY A 145 10.21 -15.31 4.48
C GLY A 145 9.28 -15.35 3.26
N SER A 146 8.04 -14.85 3.40
CA SER A 146 7.06 -14.78 2.32
C SER A 146 7.50 -13.86 1.18
N LEU A 147 7.91 -12.63 1.49
CA LEU A 147 8.37 -11.67 0.48
C LEU A 147 9.63 -12.18 -0.24
N ARG A 148 10.50 -12.89 0.49
CA ARG A 148 11.67 -13.54 -0.09
C ARG A 148 11.27 -14.63 -1.09
N GLN A 149 10.29 -15.47 -0.78
CA GLN A 149 9.82 -16.49 -1.74
C GLN A 149 9.20 -15.83 -2.98
N GLU A 150 8.41 -14.76 -2.81
CA GLU A 150 7.85 -13.99 -3.93
C GLU A 150 8.94 -13.51 -4.89
N PHE A 151 10.03 -12.91 -4.37
CA PHE A 151 11.15 -12.50 -5.22
C PHE A 151 11.84 -13.68 -5.92
N ARG A 152 11.98 -14.81 -5.25
CA ARG A 152 12.59 -16.02 -5.85
C ARG A 152 11.73 -16.57 -6.99
N GLU A 153 10.42 -16.60 -6.81
CA GLU A 153 9.46 -16.99 -7.85
C GLU A 153 9.52 -16.03 -9.04
N LEU A 154 9.61 -14.72 -8.81
CA LEU A 154 9.79 -13.73 -9.87
C LEU A 154 11.06 -13.95 -10.69
N GLU A 155 12.19 -14.30 -10.04
CA GLU A 155 13.44 -14.64 -10.74
C GLU A 155 13.31 -15.91 -11.60
N LEU A 156 12.51 -16.88 -11.17
CA LEU A 156 12.21 -18.06 -11.98
C LEU A 156 11.30 -17.72 -13.16
N LEU A 157 10.28 -16.88 -12.97
CA LEU A 157 9.41 -16.41 -14.04
C LEU A 157 10.18 -15.59 -15.08
N ASP A 158 11.14 -14.77 -14.65
CA ASP A 158 12.04 -14.05 -15.56
C ASP A 158 12.86 -15.03 -16.42
N ALA A 159 13.45 -16.06 -15.80
CA ALA A 159 14.18 -17.10 -16.53
C ALA A 159 13.29 -17.90 -17.50
N VAL A 160 12.05 -18.19 -17.12
CA VAL A 160 11.05 -18.83 -18.02
C VAL A 160 10.78 -17.92 -19.21
N THR A 161 10.58 -16.61 -18.95
CA THR A 161 10.31 -15.60 -19.98
C THR A 161 11.48 -15.46 -20.95
N GLU A 162 12.71 -15.40 -20.44
CA GLU A 162 13.93 -15.36 -21.26
C GLU A 162 14.05 -16.61 -22.15
N LEU A 163 13.86 -17.81 -21.59
CA LEU A 163 13.95 -19.05 -22.35
C LEU A 163 12.86 -19.18 -23.40
N ARG A 164 11.64 -18.71 -23.10
CA ARG A 164 10.53 -18.68 -24.06
C ARG A 164 10.85 -17.74 -25.21
N TYR A 165 11.35 -16.54 -24.92
CA TYR A 165 11.77 -15.57 -25.93
C TYR A 165 12.88 -16.10 -26.83
N GLN A 166 13.83 -16.85 -26.27
CA GLN A 166 14.92 -17.47 -27.02
C GLN A 166 14.52 -18.79 -27.73
N GLU A 167 13.24 -19.19 -27.68
CA GLU A 167 12.75 -20.48 -28.20
C GLU A 167 13.46 -21.71 -27.61
N LYS A 168 14.00 -21.58 -26.38
CA LYS A 168 14.71 -22.63 -25.64
C LYS A 168 13.89 -23.26 -24.53
N LEU A 169 12.68 -22.74 -24.29
CA LEU A 169 11.75 -23.34 -23.34
C LEU A 169 11.04 -24.54 -24.00
N PRO A 170 11.13 -25.75 -23.41
CA PRO A 170 10.42 -26.90 -23.93
C PRO A 170 8.90 -26.71 -23.91
N LYS A 171 8.20 -27.42 -24.78
CA LYS A 171 6.73 -27.34 -24.90
C LYS A 171 6.01 -27.97 -23.71
N GLU A 172 6.70 -28.81 -22.95
CA GLU A 172 6.22 -29.49 -21.76
C GLU A 172 6.12 -28.54 -20.55
N VAL A 173 6.83 -27.40 -20.58
CA VAL A 173 6.74 -26.38 -19.53
C VAL A 173 5.52 -25.49 -19.79
N VAL A 174 4.41 -25.85 -19.16
CA VAL A 174 3.11 -25.18 -19.27
C VAL A 174 2.50 -24.91 -17.90
N GLY A 175 1.52 -24.01 -17.86
CA GLY A 175 0.72 -23.72 -16.67
C GLY A 175 -0.24 -22.57 -16.96
N GLU A 176 -1.49 -22.70 -16.51
CA GLU A 176 -2.49 -21.63 -16.60
C GLU A 176 -2.27 -20.62 -15.47
N THR A 177 -1.84 -21.11 -14.31
CA THR A 177 -1.49 -20.29 -13.15
C THR A 177 0.03 -20.14 -13.00
N ARG A 178 0.43 -19.12 -12.23
CA ARG A 178 1.83 -18.92 -11.82
C ARG A 178 2.41 -20.19 -11.18
N ASN A 179 1.66 -20.80 -10.27
CA ASN A 179 2.13 -21.92 -9.48
C ASN A 179 2.35 -23.15 -10.36
N GLU A 180 1.40 -23.47 -11.25
CA GLU A 180 1.53 -24.57 -12.22
C GLU A 180 2.73 -24.37 -13.16
N LEU A 181 2.91 -23.14 -13.69
CA LEU A 181 4.01 -22.85 -14.59
C LEU A 181 5.38 -22.99 -13.90
N LEU A 182 5.48 -22.52 -12.65
CA LEU A 182 6.70 -22.66 -11.86
C LEU A 182 6.96 -24.13 -11.49
N GLN A 183 5.92 -24.91 -11.20
CA GLN A 183 6.05 -26.33 -10.94
C GLN A 183 6.60 -27.08 -12.16
N SER A 184 5.95 -26.95 -13.33
CA SER A 184 6.40 -27.63 -14.57
C SER A 184 7.81 -27.18 -15.00
N PHE A 185 8.14 -25.89 -14.81
CA PHE A 185 9.48 -25.39 -15.07
C PHE A 185 10.52 -26.03 -14.15
N ARG A 186 10.21 -26.19 -12.87
CA ARG A 186 11.13 -26.79 -11.89
C ARG A 186 11.26 -28.30 -12.07
N GLU A 187 10.21 -28.99 -12.47
CA GLU A 187 10.27 -30.41 -12.86
C GLU A 187 11.22 -30.61 -14.05
N TRP A 188 11.18 -29.73 -15.06
CA TRP A 188 12.09 -29.79 -16.20
C TRP A 188 13.52 -29.33 -15.89
N LYS A 189 13.68 -28.15 -15.29
CA LYS A 189 15.01 -27.51 -15.10
C LYS A 189 15.77 -28.09 -13.90
N GLY A 190 15.04 -28.64 -12.95
CA GLY A 190 15.52 -29.15 -11.67
C GLY A 190 15.10 -28.28 -10.49
N GLU A 191 14.68 -28.92 -9.40
CA GLU A 191 14.15 -28.27 -8.18
C GLU A 191 15.12 -27.30 -7.50
N HIS A 192 16.43 -27.49 -7.71
CA HIS A 192 17.50 -26.69 -7.14
C HIS A 192 18.11 -25.69 -8.13
N TYR A 193 17.50 -25.52 -9.31
CA TYR A 193 17.95 -24.52 -10.26
C TYR A 193 17.84 -23.11 -9.66
N VAL A 194 18.91 -22.33 -9.81
CA VAL A 194 18.98 -20.91 -9.43
C VAL A 194 19.52 -20.16 -10.64
N PRO A 195 18.78 -19.18 -11.21
CA PRO A 195 19.30 -18.35 -12.28
C PRO A 195 20.62 -17.64 -11.88
N LYS A 196 21.51 -17.41 -12.86
CA LYS A 196 22.86 -16.88 -12.59
C LYS A 196 22.84 -15.47 -11.99
N VAL A 197 21.88 -14.65 -12.43
CA VAL A 197 21.74 -13.24 -12.07
C VAL A 197 21.12 -13.01 -10.68
N VAL A 198 20.58 -14.06 -10.05
CA VAL A 198 19.91 -13.96 -8.75
C VAL A 198 20.86 -13.38 -7.70
N HIS A 199 20.41 -12.31 -7.05
CA HIS A 199 21.16 -11.64 -5.99
C HIS A 199 21.39 -12.58 -4.79
N LYS A 200 22.61 -12.52 -4.21
CA LYS A 200 23.05 -13.41 -3.12
C LYS A 200 22.11 -13.48 -1.91
N ALA A 201 21.39 -12.39 -1.63
CA ALA A 201 20.48 -12.30 -0.48
C ALA A 201 19.20 -13.13 -0.63
N ILE A 202 18.78 -13.41 -1.88
CA ILE A 202 17.56 -14.16 -2.16
C ILE A 202 17.83 -15.52 -2.79
N ARG A 203 19.08 -15.93 -3.01
CA ARG A 203 19.40 -17.30 -3.46
C ARG A 203 18.84 -18.35 -2.50
N TRP A 204 18.42 -19.50 -3.03
CA TRP A 204 17.87 -20.62 -2.28
C TRP A 204 18.82 -21.83 -2.30
N PRO A 205 19.76 -21.92 -1.34
CA PRO A 205 20.62 -23.09 -1.20
C PRO A 205 19.85 -24.29 -0.64
N LYS A 206 20.44 -25.49 -0.66
CA LYS A 206 19.84 -26.71 -0.09
C LYS A 206 19.35 -26.57 1.36
N ARG A 207 20.01 -25.74 2.16
CA ARG A 207 19.64 -25.46 3.57
C ARG A 207 18.42 -24.54 3.74
N ASP A 208 18.03 -23.83 2.68
CA ASP A 208 16.93 -22.86 2.65
C ASP A 208 16.31 -22.86 1.24
N PRO A 209 15.63 -23.97 0.88
CA PRO A 209 15.11 -24.19 -0.47
C PRO A 209 13.97 -23.22 -0.81
N LEU A 210 13.64 -23.15 -2.10
CA LEU A 210 12.40 -22.54 -2.55
C LEU A 210 11.23 -23.35 -1.97
N VAL A 211 10.26 -22.68 -1.36
CA VAL A 211 9.06 -23.33 -0.82
C VAL A 211 7.94 -23.12 -1.83
N GLU A 212 7.26 -24.20 -2.18
CA GLU A 212 6.12 -24.12 -3.11
C GLU A 212 4.92 -23.50 -2.41
N SER A 213 4.30 -22.55 -3.10
CA SER A 213 3.00 -22.02 -2.71
C SER A 213 1.96 -23.14 -2.89
N GLU A 214 1.26 -23.54 -1.82
CA GLU A 214 0.17 -24.53 -1.91
C GLU A 214 -0.85 -24.08 -2.98
N VAL A 215 -1.18 -24.98 -3.90
CA VAL A 215 -2.28 -24.79 -4.84
C VAL A 215 -3.57 -25.02 -4.05
N VAL A 216 -4.27 -23.94 -3.72
CA VAL A 216 -5.64 -23.99 -3.15
C VAL A 216 -6.64 -23.79 -4.27
#